data_AF-A0A6I9YPM2-F1
#
_entry.id   AF-A0A6I9YPM2-F1
#
_cell.length_a   1.000
_cell.length_b   1.000
_cell.length_c   1.000
_cell.angle_alpha   90.00
_cell.angle_beta   90.00
_cell.angle_gamma   90.00
#
_symmetry.space_group_name_H-M   'P 1'
#
loop_
_entity.id
_entity.type
_entity.pdbx_description
1 polymer ?
#
loop_
_entity_poly.entity_id
_entity_poly.type
_entity_poly.pdbx_seq_one_letter_code
_entity_poly.pdbx_strand_id
1 'polypeptide(L)'
;MAWEDVKNEMVGEKGLAPEIADQIGGYVRLHGGLSLIEQLLQDPKLSQNKLAREGLEEVKQLFKYLDIFGISDQFSFDLSLARGLDYYTGVIYEAILLKEPNDPVEESVGVGSVAGGGRYDGLVGMFDPKGRKVPCVGVSIGIERVFSIMEQKMEASEEKIRTTETQVLVASAQKKLLEERLKLVSELWDSGIKVHLNHI
;
A
#
# COMPACT_ATOMS: atom_id res chain seq x y z
N MET A 1 1.29 11.59 -14.66
CA MET A 1 1.77 12.87 -15.22
C MET A 1 2.85 12.52 -16.23
N ALA A 2 2.85 13.16 -17.41
CA ALA A 2 3.89 12.88 -18.41
C ALA A 2 5.21 13.52 -17.96
N TRP A 3 6.34 12.95 -18.40
CA TRP A 3 7.66 13.49 -18.09
C TRP A 3 7.83 14.92 -18.64
N GLU A 4 7.23 15.20 -19.79
CA GLU A 4 7.27 16.49 -20.46
C GLU A 4 6.66 17.59 -19.59
N ASP A 5 5.56 17.29 -18.90
CA ASP A 5 4.93 18.24 -17.97
C ASP A 5 5.85 18.53 -16.77
N VAL A 6 6.44 17.48 -16.20
CA VAL A 6 7.39 17.59 -15.08
C VAL A 6 8.64 18.38 -15.49
N LYS A 7 9.16 18.14 -16.69
CA LYS A 7 10.30 18.88 -17.26
C LYS A 7 9.95 20.37 -17.42
N ASN A 8 8.77 20.67 -17.97
CA ASN A 8 8.32 22.04 -18.16
C ASN A 8 8.19 22.78 -16.82
N GLU A 9 7.68 22.13 -15.77
CA GLU A 9 7.62 22.72 -14.42
C GLU A 9 9.04 23.00 -13.87
N MET A 10 9.96 22.03 -13.96
CA MET A 10 11.33 22.20 -13.45
C MET A 10 12.06 23.37 -14.13
N VAL A 11 11.90 23.52 -15.45
CA VAL A 11 12.57 24.57 -16.21
C VAL A 11 11.85 25.91 -16.05
N GLY A 12 10.53 25.94 -16.26
CA GLY A 12 9.75 27.15 -16.32
C GLY A 12 9.46 27.78 -14.95
N GLU A 13 9.25 26.97 -13.91
CA GLU A 13 8.85 27.45 -12.59
C GLU A 13 9.97 27.37 -11.56
N LYS A 14 10.79 26.31 -11.58
CA LYS A 14 11.88 26.11 -10.62
C LYS A 14 13.22 26.68 -11.09
N GLY A 15 13.30 27.15 -12.34
CA GLY A 15 14.50 27.78 -12.90
C GLY A 15 15.65 26.81 -13.15
N LEU A 16 15.38 25.52 -13.32
CA LEU A 16 16.40 24.52 -13.63
C LEU A 16 16.85 24.63 -15.09
N ALA A 17 18.14 24.49 -15.35
CA ALA A 17 18.66 24.49 -16.72
C ALA A 17 18.09 23.29 -17.51
N PRO A 18 17.62 23.47 -18.76
CA PRO A 18 17.02 22.40 -19.56
C PRO A 18 17.90 21.15 -19.70
N GLU A 19 19.21 21.35 -19.82
CA GLU A 19 20.19 20.27 -19.96
C GLU A 19 20.29 19.42 -18.68
N ILE A 20 20.12 20.05 -17.52
CA ILE A 20 20.09 19.35 -16.22
C ILE A 20 18.77 18.59 -16.07
N ALA A 21 17.64 19.21 -16.45
CA ALA A 21 16.36 18.52 -16.48
C ALA A 21 16.40 17.28 -17.38
N ASP A 22 17.03 17.37 -18.55
CA ASP A 22 17.23 16.23 -19.46
C ASP A 22 18.10 15.12 -18.86
N GLN A 23 19.16 15.48 -18.12
CA GLN A 23 19.98 14.51 -17.40
C GLN A 23 19.18 13.79 -16.32
N ILE A 24 18.36 14.52 -15.54
CA ILE A 24 17.45 13.93 -14.55
C ILE A 24 16.47 12.97 -15.24
N GLY A 25 15.91 13.38 -16.38
CA GLY A 25 15.01 12.55 -17.18
C GLY A 25 15.64 11.27 -17.72
N GLY A 26 16.96 11.25 -17.90
CA GLY A 26 17.71 10.04 -18.24
C GLY A 26 17.62 8.96 -17.16
N TYR A 27 17.44 9.35 -15.89
CA TYR A 27 17.38 8.44 -14.75
C TYR A 27 15.96 8.25 -14.21
N VAL A 28 15.19 9.32 -14.00
CA VAL A 28 13.86 9.29 -13.35
C VAL A 28 12.83 8.47 -14.14
N ARG A 29 13.01 8.31 -15.46
CA ARG A 29 12.14 7.47 -16.29
C ARG A 29 12.48 5.97 -16.23
N LEU A 30 13.57 5.59 -15.57
CA LEU A 30 13.99 4.21 -15.46
C LEU A 30 13.23 3.53 -14.32
N HIS A 31 12.59 2.41 -14.65
CA HIS A 31 11.99 1.50 -13.70
C HIS A 31 12.22 0.04 -14.16
N GLY A 32 12.35 -0.90 -13.23
CA GLY A 32 12.63 -2.29 -13.55
C GLY A 32 13.02 -3.13 -12.34
N GLY A 33 13.52 -4.34 -12.58
CA GLY A 33 13.96 -5.25 -11.52
C GLY A 33 15.47 -5.22 -11.26
N LEU A 34 16.00 -6.36 -10.83
CA LEU A 34 17.42 -6.54 -10.51
C LEU A 34 18.37 -6.13 -11.64
N SER A 35 18.01 -6.38 -12.90
CA SER A 35 18.83 -6.03 -14.06
C SER A 35 19.08 -4.51 -14.19
N LEU A 36 18.08 -3.69 -13.87
CA LEU A 36 18.24 -2.23 -13.87
C LEU A 36 19.20 -1.78 -12.78
N ILE A 37 19.11 -2.37 -11.59
CA ILE A 37 20.02 -2.07 -10.48
C ILE A 37 21.46 -2.39 -10.87
N GLU A 38 21.69 -3.55 -11.52
CA GLU A 38 23.01 -3.93 -12.00
C GLU A 38 23.53 -3.00 -13.10
N GLN A 39 22.66 -2.56 -14.01
CA GLN A 39 23.03 -1.56 -15.02
C GLN A 39 23.46 -0.23 -14.37
N LEU A 40 22.72 0.25 -13.36
CA LEU A 40 23.01 1.53 -12.69
C LEU A 40 24.27 1.45 -11.82
N LEU A 41 24.60 0.29 -11.26
CA LEU A 41 25.89 0.07 -10.59
C LEU A 41 27.09 0.20 -11.54
N GLN A 42 26.89 -0.05 -12.84
CA GLN A 42 27.92 0.11 -13.88
C GLN A 42 27.90 1.50 -14.53
N ASP A 43 26.93 2.36 -14.20
CA ASP A 43 26.87 3.72 -14.74
C ASP A 43 28.08 4.53 -14.23
N PRO A 44 28.91 5.12 -15.11
CA PRO A 44 30.15 5.77 -14.72
C PRO A 44 29.95 7.06 -13.92
N LYS A 45 28.78 7.70 -13.99
CA LYS A 45 28.43 8.88 -13.20
C LYS A 45 27.91 8.50 -11.83
N LEU A 46 27.00 7.52 -11.76
CA LEU A 46 26.40 7.08 -10.49
C LEU A 46 27.40 6.28 -9.63
N SER A 47 28.20 5.42 -10.25
CA SER A 47 29.19 4.58 -9.53
C SER A 47 30.28 5.40 -8.80
N GLN A 48 30.55 6.63 -9.27
CA GLN A 48 31.48 7.55 -8.61
C GLN A 48 30.86 8.26 -7.40
N ASN A 49 29.53 8.28 -7.30
CA ASN A 49 28.84 8.84 -6.15
C ASN A 49 28.71 7.78 -5.05
N LYS A 50 29.42 7.99 -3.93
CA LYS A 50 29.42 7.07 -2.79
C LYS A 50 28.01 6.76 -2.27
N LEU A 51 27.16 7.77 -2.12
CA LEU A 51 25.80 7.60 -1.58
C LEU A 51 24.92 6.83 -2.56
N ALA A 52 25.00 7.15 -3.86
CA ALA A 52 24.24 6.42 -4.88
C ALA A 52 24.65 4.94 -4.94
N ARG A 53 25.96 4.67 -4.89
CA ARG A 53 26.50 3.30 -4.89
C ARG A 53 26.06 2.51 -3.65
N GLU A 54 26.14 3.11 -2.46
CA GLU A 54 25.67 2.48 -1.21
C GLU A 54 24.18 2.16 -1.28
N GLY A 55 23.35 3.12 -1.73
CA GLY A 55 21.92 2.90 -1.92
C GLY A 55 21.60 1.79 -2.94
N LEU A 56 22.28 1.76 -4.09
CA LEU A 56 22.07 0.72 -5.10
C LEU A 56 22.47 -0.67 -4.61
N GLU A 57 23.55 -0.79 -3.83
CA GLU A 57 23.94 -2.08 -3.22
C GLU A 57 22.94 -2.54 -2.15
N GLU A 58 22.40 -1.62 -1.35
CA GLU A 58 21.32 -1.94 -0.40
C GLU A 58 20.07 -2.44 -1.11
N VAL A 59 19.65 -1.79 -2.19
CA VAL A 59 18.49 -2.23 -2.99
C VAL A 59 18.79 -3.56 -3.70
N LYS A 60 20.01 -3.77 -4.22
CA LYS A 60 20.43 -5.06 -4.76
C LYS A 60 20.30 -6.17 -3.72
N GLN A 61 20.73 -5.90 -2.49
CA GLN A 61 20.63 -6.85 -1.39
C GLN A 61 19.17 -7.10 -0.98
N LEU A 62 18.33 -6.06 -0.99
CA LEU A 62 16.89 -6.19 -0.79
C LEU A 62 16.26 -7.12 -1.83
N PHE A 63 16.56 -6.95 -3.13
CA PHE A 63 16.04 -7.82 -4.18
C PHE A 63 16.41 -9.29 -3.99
N LYS A 64 17.63 -9.59 -3.54
CA LYS A 64 18.01 -10.97 -3.18
C LYS A 64 17.14 -11.54 -2.05
N TYR A 65 16.76 -10.73 -1.07
CA TYR A 65 15.86 -11.18 0.01
C TYR A 65 14.43 -11.35 -0.48
N LEU A 66 13.97 -10.47 -1.37
CA LEU A 66 12.66 -10.60 -2.01
C LEU A 66 12.57 -11.87 -2.88
N ASP A 67 13.66 -12.24 -3.56
CA ASP A 67 13.76 -13.52 -4.29
C ASP A 67 13.64 -14.72 -3.34
N ILE A 68 14.31 -14.68 -2.18
CA ILE A 68 14.21 -15.73 -1.15
C ILE A 68 12.78 -15.85 -0.62
N PHE A 69 12.07 -14.73 -0.47
CA PHE A 69 10.66 -14.70 -0.08
C PHE A 69 9.70 -15.06 -1.21
N GLY A 70 10.18 -15.18 -2.46
CA GLY A 70 9.35 -15.54 -3.62
C GLY A 70 8.37 -14.45 -4.03
N ILE A 71 8.71 -13.18 -3.80
CA ILE A 71 7.83 -12.02 -4.07
C ILE A 71 8.52 -10.94 -4.92
N SER A 72 9.69 -11.20 -5.48
CA SER A 72 10.47 -10.20 -6.23
C SER A 72 9.79 -9.73 -7.51
N ASP A 73 8.92 -10.55 -8.10
CA ASP A 73 8.07 -10.24 -9.25
C ASP A 73 7.03 -9.14 -8.95
N GLN A 74 6.68 -8.94 -7.67
CA GLN A 74 5.77 -7.90 -7.20
C GLN A 74 6.46 -6.55 -6.96
N PHE A 75 7.78 -6.46 -7.14
CA PHE A 75 8.55 -5.24 -6.89
C PHE A 75 9.18 -4.70 -8.18
N SER A 76 9.02 -3.38 -8.36
CA SER A 76 9.74 -2.60 -9.37
C SER A 76 10.60 -1.56 -8.66
N PHE A 77 11.89 -1.56 -8.95
CA PHE A 77 12.78 -0.46 -8.61
C PHE A 77 12.51 0.69 -9.56
N ASP A 78 12.04 1.82 -9.03
CA ASP A 78 11.58 2.98 -9.80
C ASP A 78 12.26 4.26 -9.27
N LEU A 79 13.03 4.93 -10.13
CA LEU A 79 13.80 6.13 -9.76
C LEU A 79 12.94 7.41 -9.68
N SER A 80 11.68 7.34 -10.10
CA SER A 80 10.73 8.46 -9.95
C SER A 80 10.14 8.56 -8.55
N LEU A 81 10.24 7.50 -7.73
CA LEU A 81 9.70 7.48 -6.37
C LEU A 81 10.56 8.33 -5.42
N ALA A 82 10.17 9.59 -5.26
CA ALA A 82 10.76 10.52 -4.30
C ALA A 82 9.68 11.09 -3.37
N ARG A 83 9.51 10.49 -2.19
CA ARG A 83 8.52 10.93 -1.18
C ARG A 83 9.11 10.86 0.22
N GLY A 84 8.59 11.67 1.14
CA GLY A 84 8.98 11.64 2.55
C GLY A 84 10.46 11.93 2.81
N LEU A 85 11.09 12.76 1.95
CA LEU A 85 12.53 13.06 2.00
C LEU A 85 12.96 13.80 3.26
N ASP A 86 12.01 14.37 4.02
CA ASP A 86 12.27 15.03 5.29
C ASP A 86 12.68 14.05 6.41
N TYR A 87 12.35 12.76 6.26
CA TYR A 87 12.59 11.77 7.33
C TYR A 87 13.08 10.40 6.85
N TYR A 88 12.86 10.01 5.59
CA TYR A 88 13.45 8.77 5.07
C TYR A 88 14.94 8.91 4.82
N THR A 89 15.69 7.89 5.25
CA THR A 89 17.17 7.86 5.22
C THR A 89 17.72 6.64 4.47
N GLY A 90 16.86 5.86 3.82
CA GLY A 90 17.22 4.63 3.10
C GLY A 90 16.12 4.25 2.11
N VAL A 91 15.79 2.96 2.03
CA VAL A 91 14.74 2.47 1.13
C VAL A 91 13.41 3.20 1.33
N ILE A 92 12.72 3.48 0.23
CA ILE A 92 11.37 4.03 0.15
C ILE A 92 10.58 3.09 -0.76
N TYR A 93 9.37 2.73 -0.37
CA TYR A 93 8.49 1.88 -1.17
C TYR A 93 7.05 2.38 -1.11
N GLU A 94 6.35 2.18 -2.22
CA GLU A 94 4.94 2.52 -2.40
C GLU A 94 4.26 1.35 -3.11
N ALA A 95 3.18 0.84 -2.53
CA ALA A 95 2.36 -0.21 -3.13
C ALA A 95 1.23 0.43 -3.92
N ILE A 96 1.17 0.16 -5.21
CA ILE A 96 0.18 0.71 -6.12
C ILE A 96 -0.72 -0.43 -6.59
N LEU A 97 -2.03 -0.22 -6.56
CA LEU A 97 -2.96 -1.17 -7.17
C LEU A 97 -2.86 -1.10 -8.70
N LEU A 98 -2.70 -2.27 -9.30
CA LEU A 98 -2.71 -2.44 -10.75
C LEU A 98 -4.12 -2.77 -11.21
N LYS A 99 -4.50 -2.24 -12.38
CA LYS A 99 -5.80 -2.53 -13.01
C LYS A 99 -5.77 -3.95 -13.57
N GLU A 100 -6.75 -4.77 -13.19
CA GLU A 100 -6.97 -6.05 -13.91
C GLU A 100 -7.75 -5.80 -15.21
N PRO A 101 -7.48 -6.54 -16.29
CA PRO A 101 -8.16 -6.36 -17.58
C PRO A 101 -9.69 -6.49 -17.53
N ASN A 102 -10.23 -7.16 -16.52
CA ASN A 102 -11.66 -7.44 -16.34
C ASN A 102 -12.24 -6.79 -15.07
N ASP A 103 -11.55 -5.85 -14.43
CA ASP A 103 -12.06 -5.21 -13.21
C ASP A 103 -13.25 -4.27 -13.57
N PRO A 104 -14.47 -4.50 -13.03
CA PRO A 104 -15.64 -3.67 -13.33
C PRO A 104 -15.55 -2.26 -12.73
N VAL A 105 -14.54 -1.97 -11.92
CA VAL A 105 -14.35 -0.66 -11.27
C VAL A 105 -13.80 0.37 -12.27
N GLU A 106 -14.47 1.52 -12.38
CA GLU A 106 -14.08 2.65 -13.25
C GLU A 106 -12.62 3.12 -13.01
N GLU A 107 -12.00 3.62 -14.08
CA GLU A 107 -10.59 4.07 -14.14
C GLU A 107 -10.19 5.12 -13.09
N SER A 108 -11.14 5.83 -12.51
CA SER A 108 -10.89 6.94 -11.57
C SER A 108 -10.54 6.48 -10.16
N VAL A 109 -10.85 5.23 -9.77
CA VAL A 109 -10.66 4.73 -8.39
C VAL A 109 -9.71 3.52 -8.30
N GLY A 110 -9.54 2.74 -9.37
CA GLY A 110 -8.80 1.47 -9.34
C GLY A 110 -7.27 1.55 -9.35
N VAL A 111 -6.68 2.71 -9.69
CA VAL A 111 -5.21 2.87 -9.78
C VAL A 111 -4.76 3.92 -8.77
N GLY A 112 -3.96 3.50 -7.80
CA GLY A 112 -3.45 4.42 -6.78
C GLY A 112 -2.66 3.72 -5.67
N SER A 113 -1.92 4.54 -4.93
CA SER A 113 -1.14 4.08 -3.78
C SER A 113 -2.04 3.58 -2.65
N VAL A 114 -1.83 2.36 -2.18
CA VAL A 114 -2.58 1.75 -1.06
C VAL A 114 -1.73 1.49 0.16
N ALA A 115 -0.41 1.50 0.02
CA ALA A 115 0.51 1.45 1.13
C ALA A 115 1.79 2.21 0.79
N GLY A 116 2.46 2.72 1.81
CA GLY A 116 3.74 3.39 1.66
C GLY A 116 4.61 3.18 2.88
N GLY A 117 5.91 3.25 2.71
CA GLY A 117 6.84 3.09 3.81
C GLY A 117 8.28 3.26 3.39
N GLY A 118 9.16 2.97 4.34
CA GLY A 118 10.58 3.12 4.14
C GLY A 118 11.36 3.12 5.44
N ARG A 119 12.66 3.39 5.31
CA ARG A 119 13.64 3.40 6.40
C ARG A 119 13.90 4.83 6.89
N TYR A 120 13.82 5.08 8.19
CA TYR A 120 13.88 6.42 8.80
C TYR A 120 14.68 6.43 10.12
N ASP A 121 16.00 6.35 10.02
CA ASP A 121 16.88 6.16 11.19
C ASP A 121 17.03 7.40 12.09
N GLY A 122 16.69 8.58 11.58
CA GLY A 122 16.85 9.85 12.29
C GLY A 122 15.68 10.22 13.20
N LEU A 123 14.48 9.68 12.94
CA LEU A 123 13.23 10.21 13.49
C LEU A 123 13.15 10.05 15.01
N VAL A 124 13.46 8.85 15.53
CA VAL A 124 13.44 8.58 16.98
C VAL A 124 14.48 9.44 17.71
N GLY A 125 15.63 9.68 17.08
CA GLY A 125 16.70 10.49 17.67
C GLY A 125 16.33 11.94 17.92
N MET A 126 15.31 12.47 17.22
CA MET A 126 14.78 13.83 17.47
C MET A 126 14.04 13.95 18.81
N PHE A 127 13.56 12.82 19.35
CA PHE A 127 12.81 12.77 20.60
C PHE A 127 13.61 12.17 21.78
N ASP A 128 14.75 11.52 21.52
CA ASP A 128 15.65 11.04 22.58
C ASP A 128 16.45 12.23 23.14
N PRO A 129 16.40 12.51 24.47
CA PRO A 129 17.12 13.65 25.05
C PRO A 129 18.64 13.63 24.86
N LYS A 130 19.22 12.48 24.53
CA LYS A 130 20.65 12.30 24.26
C LYS A 130 20.97 12.21 22.76
N GLY A 131 19.97 12.40 21.89
CA GLY A 131 20.11 12.30 20.44
C GLY A 131 20.50 10.91 19.94
N ARG A 132 20.19 9.84 20.70
CA ARG A 132 20.54 8.49 20.28
C ARG A 132 19.73 8.09 19.05
N LYS A 133 20.42 7.75 17.97
CA LYS A 133 19.80 7.21 16.76
C LYS A 133 19.29 5.80 17.03
N VAL A 134 18.03 5.56 16.69
CA VAL A 134 17.41 4.24 16.70
C VAL A 134 16.96 3.96 15.27
N PRO A 135 17.63 3.05 14.55
CA PRO A 135 17.25 2.69 13.20
C PRO A 135 15.83 2.14 13.13
N CYS A 136 15.05 2.60 12.16
CA CYS A 136 13.65 2.21 12.01
C CYS A 136 13.29 1.97 10.55
N VAL A 137 12.44 0.99 10.30
CA VAL A 137 11.80 0.72 9.02
C VAL A 137 10.35 0.33 9.29
N GLY A 138 9.44 0.76 8.44
CA GLY A 138 8.02 0.47 8.64
C GLY A 138 7.19 0.69 7.39
N VAL A 139 5.94 0.27 7.46
CA VAL A 139 4.96 0.41 6.40
C VAL A 139 3.65 0.93 7.00
N SER A 140 2.95 1.75 6.24
CA SER A 140 1.60 2.22 6.55
C SER A 140 0.67 1.80 5.42
N ILE A 141 -0.50 1.30 5.78
CA ILE A 141 -1.54 0.86 4.83
C ILE A 141 -2.67 1.89 4.86
N GLY A 142 -3.04 2.40 3.69
CA GLY A 142 -4.17 3.32 3.52
C GLY A 142 -5.50 2.58 3.60
N ILE A 143 -5.92 2.21 4.81
CA ILE A 143 -7.13 1.41 5.05
C ILE A 143 -8.40 2.04 4.47
N GLU A 144 -8.51 3.36 4.45
CA GLU A 144 -9.66 4.07 3.88
C GLU A 144 -9.83 3.75 2.39
N ARG A 145 -8.73 3.81 1.63
CA ARG A 145 -8.74 3.47 0.20
C ARG A 145 -9.04 2.00 -0.02
N VAL A 146 -8.50 1.11 0.82
CA VAL A 146 -8.80 -0.33 0.74
C VAL A 146 -10.29 -0.57 0.95
N PHE A 147 -10.92 0.06 1.96
CA PHE A 147 -12.36 -0.09 2.20
C PHE A 147 -13.20 0.43 1.05
N SER A 148 -12.91 1.63 0.50
CA SER A 148 -13.67 2.15 -0.64
C SER A 148 -13.60 1.23 -1.86
N ILE A 149 -12.45 0.60 -2.11
CA ILE A 149 -12.30 -0.35 -3.22
C ILE A 149 -13.06 -1.66 -2.94
N MET A 150 -13.00 -2.16 -1.70
CA MET A 150 -13.77 -3.33 -1.30
C MET A 150 -15.28 -3.09 -1.43
N GLU A 151 -15.78 -1.95 -0.96
CA GLU A 151 -17.20 -1.56 -1.07
C GLU A 151 -17.65 -1.51 -2.54
N GLN A 152 -16.89 -0.86 -3.41
CA GLN A 152 -17.21 -0.82 -4.85
C GLN A 152 -17.21 -2.20 -5.50
N LYS A 153 -16.24 -3.06 -5.18
CA LYS A 153 -16.22 -4.45 -5.69
C LYS A 153 -17.42 -5.25 -5.20
N MET A 154 -17.87 -5.01 -3.97
CA MET A 154 -19.05 -5.67 -3.41
C MET A 154 -20.35 -5.13 -3.98
N GLU A 155 -20.47 -3.82 -4.22
CA GLU A 155 -21.63 -3.22 -4.90
C GLU A 155 -21.77 -3.69 -6.36
N ALA A 156 -20.63 -3.90 -7.03
CA ALA A 156 -20.59 -4.50 -8.36
C ALA A 156 -20.92 -6.00 -8.36
N SER A 157 -20.78 -6.66 -7.21
CA SER A 157 -21.20 -8.05 -7.03
C SER A 157 -22.69 -8.12 -6.68
N GLU A 158 -23.38 -9.18 -7.09
CA GLU A 158 -24.76 -9.42 -6.65
C GLU A 158 -24.83 -9.98 -5.20
N GLU A 159 -23.70 -10.10 -4.51
CA GLU A 159 -23.62 -10.66 -3.17
C GLU A 159 -24.06 -9.65 -2.11
N LYS A 160 -25.05 -10.02 -1.30
CA LYS A 160 -25.51 -9.18 -0.19
C LYS A 160 -24.57 -9.29 1.01
N ILE A 161 -24.04 -8.15 1.44
CA ILE A 161 -23.26 -8.06 2.68
C ILE A 161 -24.17 -8.25 3.88
N ARG A 162 -23.90 -9.28 4.67
CA ARG A 162 -24.58 -9.47 5.95
C ARG A 162 -24.01 -8.52 6.99
N THR A 163 -24.87 -7.72 7.61
CA THR A 163 -24.50 -6.82 8.73
C THR A 163 -24.62 -7.50 10.10
N THR A 164 -25.08 -8.75 10.13
CA THR A 164 -25.24 -9.54 11.35
C THR A 164 -24.76 -10.97 11.15
N GLU A 165 -24.28 -11.57 12.23
CA GLU A 165 -23.80 -12.94 12.28
C GLU A 165 -24.88 -13.93 12.77
N THR A 166 -26.15 -13.51 12.82
CA THR A 166 -27.29 -14.33 13.26
C THR A 166 -27.37 -15.63 12.46
N GLN A 167 -27.32 -16.77 13.14
CA GLN A 167 -27.38 -18.09 12.50
C GLN A 167 -28.82 -18.56 12.34
N VAL A 168 -29.67 -18.28 13.34
CA VAL A 168 -31.04 -18.78 13.41
C VAL A 168 -32.01 -17.68 13.84
N LEU A 169 -33.19 -17.66 13.23
CA LEU A 169 -34.33 -16.88 13.67
C LEU A 169 -35.33 -17.82 14.37
N VAL A 170 -35.63 -17.57 15.65
CA VAL A 170 -36.72 -18.28 16.34
C VAL A 170 -38.04 -17.60 16.00
N ALA A 171 -38.92 -18.34 15.32
CA ALA A 171 -40.22 -17.85 14.85
C ALA A 171 -41.34 -18.85 15.15
N SER A 172 -42.58 -18.36 15.21
CA SER A 172 -43.78 -19.19 15.32
C SER A 172 -44.91 -18.64 14.46
N ALA A 173 -45.64 -19.50 13.74
CA ALA A 173 -46.79 -19.08 12.94
C ALA A 173 -48.07 -18.86 13.79
N GLN A 174 -48.14 -19.45 14.98
CA GLN A 174 -49.29 -19.36 15.87
C GLN A 174 -49.16 -18.21 16.88
N LYS A 175 -50.30 -17.71 17.35
CA LYS A 175 -50.37 -16.68 18.40
C LYS A 175 -50.08 -17.29 19.78
N LYS A 176 -49.68 -16.44 20.74
CA LYS A 176 -49.47 -16.78 22.17
C LYS A 176 -48.32 -17.77 22.44
N LEU A 177 -47.30 -17.82 21.59
CA LEU A 177 -46.11 -18.67 21.78
C LEU A 177 -44.85 -17.89 22.20
N LEU A 178 -44.99 -16.64 22.66
CA LEU A 178 -43.84 -15.80 23.00
C LEU A 178 -42.97 -16.43 24.09
N GLU A 179 -43.57 -16.98 25.14
CA GLU A 179 -42.84 -17.61 26.25
C GLU A 179 -42.00 -18.81 25.77
N GLU A 180 -42.55 -19.66 24.90
CA GLU A 180 -41.82 -20.80 24.34
C GLU A 180 -40.69 -20.36 23.41
N ARG A 181 -40.91 -19.31 22.61
CA ARG A 181 -39.86 -18.73 21.79
C ARG A 181 -38.72 -18.15 22.65
N LEU A 182 -39.05 -17.50 23.78
CA LEU A 182 -38.04 -16.96 24.70
C LEU A 182 -37.20 -18.05 25.37
N LYS A 183 -37.83 -19.16 25.80
CA LYS A 183 -37.11 -20.33 26.34
C LYS A 183 -36.11 -20.89 25.34
N LEU A 184 -36.56 -21.16 24.12
CA LEU A 184 -35.70 -21.71 23.06
C LEU A 184 -34.55 -20.77 22.70
N VAL A 185 -34.79 -19.46 22.62
CA VAL A 185 -33.74 -18.47 22.38
C VAL A 185 -32.68 -18.52 23.47
N SER A 186 -33.08 -18.62 24.74
CA SER A 186 -32.15 -18.73 25.87
C SER A 186 -31.29 -19.98 25.75
N GLU A 187 -31.88 -21.14 25.50
CA GLU A 187 -31.15 -22.41 25.35
C GLU A 187 -30.12 -22.36 24.20
N LEU A 188 -30.49 -21.72 23.09
CA LEU A 188 -29.60 -21.58 21.94
C LEU A 188 -28.48 -20.58 22.22
N TRP A 189 -28.74 -19.48 22.93
CA TRP A 189 -27.70 -18.56 23.40
C TRP A 189 -26.73 -19.25 24.38
N ASP A 190 -27.25 -20.03 25.33
CA ASP A 190 -26.44 -20.79 26.30
C ASP A 190 -25.55 -21.84 25.60
N SER A 191 -25.96 -22.29 24.42
CA SER A 191 -25.19 -23.19 23.55
C SER A 191 -24.20 -22.46 22.62
N GLY A 192 -24.10 -21.13 22.70
CA GLY A 192 -23.21 -20.31 21.88
C GLY A 192 -23.71 -20.01 20.46
N ILE A 193 -24.98 -20.29 20.15
CA ILE A 193 -25.58 -20.03 18.85
C ILE A 193 -26.08 -18.59 18.78
N LYS A 194 -25.78 -17.88 17.69
CA LYS A 194 -26.20 -16.48 17.47
C LYS A 194 -27.65 -16.46 17.00
N VAL A 195 -28.59 -16.25 17.92
CA VAL A 195 -30.03 -16.30 17.63
C VAL A 195 -30.69 -14.93 17.69
N HIS A 196 -31.63 -14.69 16.77
CA HIS A 196 -32.54 -13.54 16.79
C HIS A 196 -33.98 -14.02 17.01
N LEU A 197 -34.81 -13.16 17.60
CA LEU A 197 -36.24 -13.39 17.83
C LEU A 197 -37.03 -12.19 17.33
N ASN A 198 -38.04 -12.42 16.50
CA ASN A 198 -38.90 -11.33 16.04
C ASN A 198 -39.82 -10.85 17.17
N HIS A 199 -39.93 -9.52 17.34
CA HIS A 199 -40.71 -8.89 18.41
C HIS A 199 -42.23 -8.82 18.14
N ILE A 200 -42.71 -9.50 17.10
CA ILE A 200 -44.12 -9.53 16.66
C ILE A 200 -44.79 -10.87 17.03
#